data_AF-A0A3D5RW02-F1
#
_entry.id   AF-A0A3D5RW02-F1
#
_cell.length_a   1.000
_cell.length_b   1.000
_cell.length_c   1.000
_cell.angle_alpha   90.00
_cell.angle_beta   90.00
_cell.angle_gamma   90.00
#
_symmetry.space_group_name_H-M   'P 1'
#
loop_
_entity.id
_entity.type
_entity.pdbx_description
1 polymer ?
#
loop_
_entity_poly.entity_id
_entity_poly.type
_entity_poly.pdbx_seq_one_letter_code
_entity_poly.pdbx_strand_id
1 'polypeptide(L)'
;QTSAPSFLRGGIIGHRLRRVYSQTEISQTELFDRSILSILKEVVPRIETIQISSKTNLELNQFENLLYAFIFNLGYNTDFSVMPLRFLDEFVQTFRINRIRKSRTSDIEAPKRIYSNELILHYQKGISSESIDHQFLSFYHVLEHFYEKIYNDDIISRVKSEITKPNFSYKRTTDLNNLIGIIQSRLRYKNEEFQINELEAVELVLRRFIPDLNELNQALDQINPNLAEYYRIQSVPFSNGNKVNFSSNSEDEIYRNLAKRVYLTRNCIVHSKESQKVKFTPFKDDKDLLNEIYLMRLLAEFVILNDSKEL
;
A
#
# COMPACT_ATOMS: atom_id res chain seq x y z
N GLN A 1 -46.13 -4.33 4.13
CA GLN A 1 -45.33 -3.59 5.13
C GLN A 1 -43.88 -3.69 4.72
N THR A 2 -43.35 -2.63 4.11
CA THR A 2 -41.96 -2.57 3.63
C THR A 2 -41.03 -2.45 4.84
N SER A 3 -40.23 -3.48 5.07
CA SER A 3 -39.30 -3.55 6.19
C SER A 3 -38.15 -2.57 5.97
N ALA A 4 -38.26 -1.36 6.54
CA ALA A 4 -37.11 -0.45 6.62
C ALA A 4 -35.95 -1.17 7.35
N PRO A 5 -34.72 -1.07 6.82
CA PRO A 5 -33.55 -1.76 7.36
C PRO A 5 -33.27 -1.35 8.83
N SER A 6 -32.74 -2.28 9.61
CA SER A 6 -32.68 -2.20 11.08
C SER A 6 -31.96 -0.96 11.61
N PHE A 7 -30.99 -0.41 10.87
CA PHE A 7 -30.23 0.79 11.24
C PHE A 7 -31.05 2.10 11.23
N LEU A 8 -32.21 2.13 10.57
CA LEU A 8 -33.14 3.27 10.60
C LEU A 8 -34.07 3.26 11.83
N ARG A 9 -34.11 2.16 12.60
CA ARG A 9 -34.96 2.04 13.79
C ARG A 9 -34.19 2.46 15.03
N GLY A 10 -34.47 3.67 15.52
CA GLY A 10 -34.11 4.11 16.87
C GLY A 10 -32.67 4.54 17.14
N GLY A 11 -31.78 4.58 16.13
CA GLY A 11 -30.40 5.08 16.26
C GLY A 11 -30.24 6.59 16.03
N ILE A 12 -29.04 7.13 16.27
CA ILE A 12 -28.66 8.55 16.03
C ILE A 12 -29.03 9.00 14.60
N ILE A 13 -28.88 8.11 13.62
CA ILE A 13 -29.24 8.31 12.21
C ILE A 13 -30.75 8.55 12.03
N GLY A 14 -31.59 7.75 12.69
CA GLY A 14 -33.05 7.92 12.66
C GLY A 14 -33.50 9.24 13.31
N HIS A 15 -32.85 9.65 14.40
CA HIS A 15 -33.11 10.95 15.03
C HIS A 15 -32.67 12.13 14.15
N ARG A 16 -31.54 12.01 13.43
CA ARG A 16 -31.06 13.03 12.49
C ARG A 16 -31.98 13.15 11.27
N LEU A 17 -32.40 12.02 10.69
CA LEU A 17 -33.41 12.01 9.63
C LEU A 17 -34.68 12.72 10.07
N ARG A 18 -35.21 12.37 11.25
CA ARG A 18 -36.42 13.00 11.79
C ARG A 18 -36.24 14.51 11.99
N ARG A 19 -35.04 14.95 12.38
CA ARG A 19 -34.70 16.37 12.50
C ARG A 19 -34.72 17.09 11.14
N VAL A 20 -34.10 16.50 10.11
CA VAL A 20 -34.14 17.05 8.74
C VAL A 20 -35.59 17.17 8.26
N TYR A 21 -36.40 16.13 8.44
CA TYR A 21 -37.84 16.19 8.11
C TYR A 21 -38.59 17.26 8.92
N SER A 22 -38.33 17.41 10.23
CA SER A 22 -39.01 18.42 11.06
C SER A 22 -38.59 19.87 10.79
N GLN A 23 -37.36 20.09 10.31
CA GLN A 23 -36.88 21.43 9.95
C GLN A 23 -37.45 21.92 8.60
N THR A 24 -37.99 21.00 7.80
CA THR A 24 -38.49 21.28 6.44
C THR A 24 -40.02 21.36 6.36
N GLU A 25 -40.73 21.41 7.51
CA GLU A 25 -42.20 21.52 7.58
C GLU A 25 -42.77 22.80 6.93
N ILE A 26 -41.94 23.69 6.40
CA ILE A 26 -42.39 24.90 5.68
C ILE A 26 -42.50 24.69 4.15
N SER A 27 -41.89 23.66 3.56
CA SER A 27 -41.96 23.45 2.09
C SER A 27 -41.76 21.97 1.68
N GLN A 28 -42.83 21.17 1.60
CA GLN A 28 -42.73 19.77 1.11
C GLN A 28 -42.17 19.63 -0.31
N THR A 29 -42.20 20.70 -1.11
CA THR A 29 -41.63 20.79 -2.46
C THR A 29 -40.09 20.81 -2.46
N GLU A 30 -39.44 21.41 -1.46
CA GLU A 30 -37.97 21.54 -1.41
C GLU A 30 -37.25 20.23 -1.08
N LEU A 31 -37.96 19.24 -0.51
CA LEU A 31 -37.41 17.93 -0.19
C LEU A 31 -37.04 17.12 -1.45
N PHE A 32 -37.80 17.28 -2.54
CA PHE A 32 -37.54 16.58 -3.81
C PHE A 32 -36.51 17.30 -4.69
N ASP A 33 -36.20 18.56 -4.41
CA ASP A 33 -35.13 19.32 -5.07
C ASP A 33 -33.75 19.02 -4.48
N ARG A 34 -33.67 18.45 -3.27
CA ARG A 34 -32.40 18.07 -2.65
C ARG A 34 -31.89 16.74 -3.18
N SER A 35 -30.63 16.73 -3.61
CA SER A 35 -29.93 15.49 -3.98
C SER A 35 -29.89 14.52 -2.81
N ILE A 36 -30.17 13.24 -3.04
CA ILE A 36 -30.10 12.18 -2.03
C ILE A 36 -28.73 12.16 -1.30
N LEU A 37 -27.66 12.55 -2.00
CA LEU A 37 -26.31 12.66 -1.46
C LEU A 37 -26.19 13.76 -0.40
N SER A 38 -26.90 14.88 -0.58
CA SER A 38 -26.93 15.97 0.41
C SER A 38 -27.63 15.56 1.69
N ILE A 39 -28.73 14.81 1.58
CA ILE A 39 -29.47 14.28 2.73
C ILE A 39 -28.59 13.26 3.48
N LEU A 40 -27.88 12.38 2.75
CA LEU A 40 -26.97 11.42 3.36
C LEU A 40 -25.83 12.07 4.15
N LYS A 41 -25.28 13.19 3.66
CA LYS A 41 -24.23 13.96 4.34
C LYS A 41 -24.68 14.55 5.68
N GLU A 42 -25.93 14.99 5.79
CA GLU A 42 -26.48 15.54 7.04
C GLU A 42 -26.80 14.43 8.06
N VAL A 43 -27.24 13.28 7.56
CA VAL A 43 -27.78 12.18 8.35
C VAL A 43 -26.68 11.28 8.88
N VAL A 44 -25.71 10.91 8.04
CA VAL A 44 -24.63 10.01 8.41
C VAL A 44 -23.39 10.84 8.74
N PRO A 45 -22.93 10.82 10.00
CA PRO A 45 -21.75 11.59 10.38
C PRO A 45 -20.52 11.15 9.58
N ARG A 46 -19.76 12.14 9.06
CA ARG A 46 -18.48 11.96 8.36
C ARG A 46 -18.55 11.29 6.99
N ILE A 47 -19.72 11.21 6.38
CA ILE A 47 -19.80 10.97 4.93
C ILE A 47 -19.34 12.24 4.22
N GLU A 48 -18.31 12.09 3.39
CA GLU A 48 -17.94 13.07 2.39
C GLU A 48 -18.22 12.51 1.01
N THR A 49 -18.69 13.37 0.11
CA THR A 49 -19.01 13.01 -1.28
C THR A 49 -18.05 13.74 -2.19
N ILE A 50 -17.41 13.01 -3.10
CA ILE A 50 -16.58 13.58 -4.14
C ILE A 50 -17.40 13.66 -5.42
N GLN A 51 -17.47 14.84 -6.02
CA GLN A 51 -18.06 15.04 -7.33
C GLN A 51 -16.95 15.29 -8.34
N ILE A 52 -16.87 14.44 -9.37
CA ILE A 52 -15.95 14.60 -10.50
C ILE A 52 -16.78 15.05 -11.70
N SER A 53 -16.36 16.14 -12.35
CA SER A 53 -17.00 16.65 -13.56
C SER A 53 -15.96 16.82 -14.66
N SER A 54 -16.37 16.55 -15.90
CA SER A 54 -15.54 16.74 -17.09
C SER A 54 -16.27 17.62 -18.09
N LYS A 55 -15.52 18.46 -18.81
CA LYS A 55 -16.02 19.24 -19.96
C LYS A 55 -16.16 18.39 -21.21
N THR A 56 -15.47 17.25 -21.26
CA THR A 56 -15.51 16.28 -22.35
C THR A 56 -16.26 15.03 -21.92
N ASN A 57 -16.81 14.31 -22.89
CA ASN A 57 -17.45 13.03 -22.62
C ASN A 57 -16.37 12.00 -22.29
N LEU A 58 -16.34 11.53 -21.05
CA LEU A 58 -15.41 10.51 -20.56
C LEU A 58 -16.20 9.25 -20.19
N GLU A 59 -15.55 8.09 -20.31
CA GLU A 59 -16.11 6.83 -19.86
C GLU A 59 -16.08 6.72 -18.34
N LEU A 60 -16.98 5.92 -17.75
CA LEU A 60 -17.06 5.72 -16.30
C LEU A 60 -15.72 5.26 -15.69
N ASN A 61 -15.01 4.35 -16.36
CA ASN A 61 -13.70 3.86 -15.93
C ASN A 61 -12.66 4.99 -15.84
N GLN A 62 -12.74 5.99 -16.72
CA GLN A 62 -11.84 7.15 -16.66
C GLN A 62 -12.13 8.01 -15.41
N PHE A 63 -13.39 8.17 -15.03
CA PHE A 63 -13.76 8.83 -13.78
C PHE A 63 -13.31 8.03 -12.55
N GLU A 64 -13.42 6.70 -12.57
CA GLU A 64 -12.91 5.84 -11.50
C GLU A 64 -11.39 5.99 -11.34
N ASN A 65 -10.63 6.00 -12.44
CA ASN A 65 -9.18 6.22 -12.38
C ASN A 65 -8.82 7.60 -11.79
N LEU A 66 -9.58 8.64 -12.15
CA LEU A 66 -9.41 9.99 -11.57
C LEU A 66 -9.76 10.01 -10.07
N LEU A 67 -10.79 9.27 -9.65
CA LEU A 67 -11.16 9.12 -8.23
C LEU A 67 -10.04 8.47 -7.44
N TYR A 68 -9.51 7.34 -7.89
CA TYR A 68 -8.43 6.64 -7.19
C TYR A 68 -7.14 7.47 -7.14
N ALA A 69 -6.81 8.20 -8.23
CA ALA A 69 -5.69 9.14 -8.23
C ALA A 69 -5.88 10.27 -7.20
N PHE A 70 -7.09 10.81 -7.09
CA PHE A 70 -7.41 11.83 -6.10
C PHE A 70 -7.34 11.28 -4.66
N ILE A 71 -7.89 10.09 -4.41
CA ILE A 71 -7.86 9.44 -3.08
C ILE A 71 -6.42 9.15 -2.65
N PHE A 72 -5.57 8.67 -3.56
CA PHE A 72 -4.15 8.48 -3.28
C PHE A 72 -3.48 9.81 -2.91
N ASN A 73 -3.64 10.85 -3.73
CA ASN A 73 -3.05 12.16 -3.49
C ASN A 73 -3.50 12.74 -2.14
N LEU A 74 -4.79 12.63 -1.83
CA LEU A 74 -5.36 13.04 -0.55
C LEU A 74 -4.72 12.27 0.61
N GLY A 75 -4.67 10.94 0.52
CA GLY A 75 -4.06 10.08 1.55
C GLY A 75 -2.57 10.36 1.75
N TYR A 76 -1.82 10.51 0.66
CA TYR A 76 -0.38 10.79 0.65
C TYR A 76 -0.05 12.11 1.37
N ASN A 77 -0.84 13.16 1.10
CA ASN A 77 -0.58 14.50 1.62
C ASN A 77 -1.16 14.75 3.02
N THR A 78 -2.25 14.07 3.40
CA THR A 78 -3.02 14.43 4.60
C THR A 78 -3.21 13.32 5.62
N ASP A 79 -2.76 12.08 5.32
CA ASP A 79 -3.12 10.85 6.04
C ASP A 79 -4.61 10.64 6.24
N PHE A 80 -5.41 11.33 5.43
CA PHE A 80 -6.83 11.13 5.44
C PHE A 80 -7.13 9.92 4.55
N SER A 81 -7.40 8.78 5.18
CA SER A 81 -7.92 7.63 4.45
C SER A 81 -9.36 7.91 4.06
N VAL A 82 -9.58 7.96 2.75
CA VAL A 82 -10.92 7.94 2.16
C VAL A 82 -11.04 6.62 1.43
N MET A 83 -11.87 5.73 1.94
CA MET A 83 -12.24 4.53 1.20
C MET A 83 -13.47 4.82 0.36
N PRO A 84 -13.46 4.50 -0.94
CA PRO A 84 -14.68 4.51 -1.72
C PRO A 84 -15.60 3.45 -1.12
N LEU A 85 -16.80 3.88 -0.73
CA LEU A 85 -17.80 2.96 -0.20
C LEU A 85 -18.18 1.95 -1.28
N ARG A 86 -18.03 0.66 -0.99
CA ARG A 86 -18.37 -0.41 -1.93
C ARG A 86 -19.79 -0.91 -1.73
N PHE A 87 -20.26 -0.87 -0.49
CA PHE A 87 -21.57 -1.37 -0.07
C PHE A 87 -22.20 -0.46 0.99
N LEU A 88 -23.53 -0.42 1.05
CA LEU A 88 -24.25 0.40 2.04
C LEU A 88 -23.99 -0.07 3.49
N ASP A 89 -23.57 -1.32 3.70
CA ASP A 89 -23.29 -1.84 5.05
C ASP A 89 -21.99 -1.27 5.66
N GLU A 90 -21.15 -0.58 4.87
CA GLU A 90 -19.94 0.10 5.35
C GLU A 90 -20.26 1.39 6.16
N PHE A 91 -21.50 1.89 6.15
CA PHE A 91 -21.92 3.10 6.90
C PHE A 91 -21.78 2.99 8.43
N VAL A 92 -21.70 1.78 8.98
CA VAL A 92 -21.76 1.51 10.42
C VAL A 92 -20.41 1.18 11.06
N GLN A 93 -19.32 1.12 10.29
CA GLN A 93 -18.00 0.83 10.83
C GLN A 93 -17.28 2.11 11.25
N THR A 94 -17.16 2.33 12.56
CA THR A 94 -16.41 3.44 13.16
C THR A 94 -14.91 3.20 13.04
N PHE A 95 -14.29 3.65 11.96
CA PHE A 95 -12.83 3.67 11.83
C PHE A 95 -12.25 5.00 12.32
N ARG A 96 -11.24 4.95 13.20
CA ARG A 96 -10.35 6.08 13.51
C ARG A 96 -8.96 5.57 13.85
N ILE A 97 -7.91 6.17 13.25
CA ILE A 97 -6.61 6.42 13.89
C ILE A 97 -5.86 7.57 13.16
N ASN A 98 -4.87 8.11 13.88
CA ASN A 98 -4.26 9.44 13.83
C ASN A 98 -3.30 9.74 12.66
N ARG A 99 -3.21 11.04 12.36
CA ARG A 99 -2.41 11.69 11.30
C ARG A 99 -0.90 11.67 11.60
N ILE A 100 -0.07 11.33 10.61
CA ILE A 100 1.40 11.32 10.63
C ILE A 100 1.98 12.57 9.90
N ARG A 101 1.26 13.17 8.95
CA ARG A 101 1.59 14.34 8.13
C ARG A 101 0.45 15.36 8.22
N LYS A 102 0.79 16.63 8.41
CA LYS A 102 -0.15 17.76 8.50
C LYS A 102 0.03 18.70 7.31
N SER A 103 -0.65 18.42 6.21
CA SER A 103 -0.85 19.43 5.15
C SER A 103 -2.18 20.15 5.40
N ARG A 104 -2.26 21.45 5.13
CA ARG A 104 -3.55 22.16 5.19
C ARG A 104 -4.38 21.71 3.99
N THR A 105 -5.70 21.64 4.15
CA THR A 105 -6.60 21.30 3.04
C THR A 105 -6.48 22.27 1.86
N SER A 106 -6.00 23.49 2.11
CA SER A 106 -5.71 24.51 1.08
C SER A 106 -4.54 24.15 0.16
N ASP A 107 -3.66 23.24 0.59
CA ASP A 107 -2.39 22.95 -0.09
C ASP A 107 -2.51 21.69 -0.98
N ILE A 108 -3.72 21.11 -1.06
CA ILE A 108 -4.00 19.91 -1.86
C ILE A 108 -4.19 20.33 -3.32
N GLU A 109 -3.25 19.95 -4.17
CA GLU A 109 -3.35 20.10 -5.61
C GLU A 109 -4.03 18.90 -6.28
N ALA A 110 -4.58 19.09 -7.47
CA ALA A 110 -5.08 18.00 -8.30
C ALA A 110 -3.94 17.01 -8.64
N PRO A 111 -4.23 15.70 -8.74
CA PRO A 111 -3.21 14.71 -9.11
C PRO A 111 -2.63 15.02 -10.50
N LYS A 112 -1.31 14.87 -10.62
CA LYS A 112 -0.55 15.07 -11.88
C LYS A 112 -0.10 13.75 -12.51
N ARG A 113 -0.43 12.62 -11.88
CA ARG A 113 0.02 11.27 -12.26
C ARG A 113 -1.12 10.26 -12.08
N ILE A 114 -1.05 9.17 -12.83
CA ILE A 114 -1.94 8.01 -12.77
C ILE A 114 -1.20 6.87 -12.06
N TYR A 115 -1.92 6.14 -11.21
CA TYR A 115 -1.42 5.03 -10.40
C TYR A 115 -2.21 3.76 -10.69
N SER A 116 -1.63 2.59 -10.36
CA SER A 116 -2.34 1.31 -10.43
C SER A 116 -3.40 1.23 -9.32
N ASN A 117 -4.67 1.00 -9.70
CA ASN A 117 -5.80 0.95 -8.76
C ASN A 117 -5.60 -0.12 -7.68
N GLU A 118 -5.06 -1.29 -8.03
CA GLU A 118 -4.82 -2.37 -7.07
C GLU A 118 -3.82 -1.96 -5.97
N LEU A 119 -2.73 -1.28 -6.35
CA LEU A 119 -1.74 -0.78 -5.40
C LEU A 119 -2.34 0.26 -4.46
N ILE A 120 -3.17 1.17 -5.00
CA ILE A 120 -3.85 2.18 -4.20
C ILE A 120 -4.79 1.53 -3.19
N LEU A 121 -5.52 0.48 -3.58
CA LEU A 121 -6.41 -0.23 -2.67
C LEU A 121 -5.66 -0.89 -1.51
N HIS A 122 -4.51 -1.54 -1.78
CA HIS A 122 -3.66 -2.11 -0.74
C HIS A 122 -3.08 -1.02 0.19
N TYR A 123 -2.61 0.08 -0.39
CA TYR A 123 -2.10 1.20 0.38
C TYR A 123 -3.18 1.84 1.28
N GLN A 124 -4.37 2.10 0.73
CA GLN A 124 -5.50 2.65 1.49
C GLN A 124 -5.95 1.71 2.60
N LYS A 125 -5.97 0.39 2.34
CA LYS A 125 -6.23 -0.62 3.37
C LYS A 125 -5.20 -0.56 4.50
N GLY A 126 -3.94 -0.31 4.18
CA GLY A 126 -2.88 -0.10 5.17
C GLY A 126 -3.13 1.14 6.03
N ILE A 127 -3.57 2.26 5.44
CA ILE A 127 -3.89 3.47 6.21
C ILE A 127 -5.14 3.30 7.07
N SER A 128 -6.18 2.63 6.54
CA SER A 128 -7.47 2.50 7.22
C SER A 128 -7.48 1.44 8.32
N SER A 129 -6.53 0.50 8.31
CA SER A 129 -6.52 -0.64 9.22
C SER A 129 -6.22 -0.22 10.65
N GLU A 130 -7.01 -0.72 11.61
CA GLU A 130 -6.78 -0.47 13.04
C GLU A 130 -5.72 -1.39 13.63
N SER A 131 -5.61 -2.62 13.13
CA SER A 131 -4.58 -3.56 13.57
C SER A 131 -3.28 -3.28 12.85
N ILE A 132 -2.21 -3.12 13.63
CA ILE A 132 -0.88 -2.69 13.17
C ILE A 132 -0.20 -3.77 12.30
N ASP A 133 -0.46 -5.04 12.57
CA ASP A 133 -0.03 -6.17 11.75
C ASP A 133 -0.71 -6.17 10.39
N HIS A 134 -2.02 -5.87 10.34
CA HIS A 134 -2.72 -5.68 9.08
C HIS A 134 -2.26 -4.42 8.33
N GLN A 135 -1.87 -3.34 9.02
CA GLN A 135 -1.24 -2.18 8.36
C GLN A 135 0.04 -2.60 7.64
N PHE A 136 0.95 -3.26 8.37
CA PHE A 136 2.22 -3.74 7.82
C PHE A 136 2.00 -4.64 6.59
N LEU A 137 1.12 -5.65 6.70
CA LEU A 137 0.85 -6.58 5.60
C LEU A 137 0.20 -5.89 4.39
N SER A 138 -0.67 -4.91 4.62
CA SER A 138 -1.31 -4.18 3.52
C SER A 138 -0.30 -3.34 2.73
N PHE A 139 0.66 -2.71 3.40
CA PHE A 139 1.77 -2.02 2.72
C PHE A 139 2.73 -3.01 2.05
N TYR A 140 2.99 -4.17 2.67
CA TYR A 140 3.82 -5.22 2.08
C TYR A 140 3.28 -5.74 0.74
N HIS A 141 1.95 -5.89 0.63
CA HIS A 141 1.31 -6.35 -0.59
C HIS A 141 1.56 -5.43 -1.80
N VAL A 142 1.85 -4.14 -1.58
CA VAL A 142 2.26 -3.22 -2.65
C VAL A 142 3.57 -3.67 -3.30
N LEU A 143 4.53 -4.17 -2.51
CA LEU A 143 5.79 -4.72 -3.04
C LEU A 143 5.55 -6.08 -3.68
N GLU A 144 4.77 -6.94 -3.03
CA GLU A 144 4.49 -8.32 -3.46
C GLU A 144 3.84 -8.38 -4.84
N HIS A 145 3.00 -7.39 -5.18
CA HIS A 145 2.39 -7.24 -6.51
C HIS A 145 3.43 -7.33 -7.66
N PHE A 146 4.67 -6.91 -7.43
CA PHE A 146 5.71 -6.86 -8.46
C PHE A 146 6.65 -8.07 -8.46
N TYR A 147 6.54 -9.01 -7.51
CA TYR A 147 7.52 -10.08 -7.34
C TYR A 147 7.70 -10.92 -8.59
N GLU A 148 6.60 -11.42 -9.16
CA GLU A 148 6.67 -12.26 -10.36
C GLU A 148 7.27 -11.50 -11.55
N LYS A 149 6.76 -10.30 -11.82
CA LYS A 149 7.21 -9.46 -12.94
C LYS A 149 8.70 -9.16 -12.85
N ILE A 150 9.18 -8.69 -11.69
CA ILE A 150 10.57 -8.30 -11.52
C ILE A 150 11.51 -9.51 -11.54
N TYR A 151 11.07 -10.64 -10.98
CA TYR A 151 11.85 -11.87 -11.04
C TYR A 151 12.03 -12.34 -12.49
N ASN A 152 10.96 -12.28 -13.29
CA ASN A 152 11.01 -12.59 -14.72
C ASN A 152 11.91 -11.60 -15.48
N ASP A 153 11.82 -10.30 -15.19
CA ASP A 153 12.66 -9.28 -15.80
C ASP A 153 14.15 -9.48 -15.48
N ASP A 154 14.50 -9.91 -14.25
CA ASP A 154 15.88 -10.26 -13.86
C ASP A 154 16.39 -11.48 -14.66
N ILE A 155 15.58 -12.54 -14.78
CA ILE A 155 15.94 -13.72 -15.58
C ILE A 155 16.20 -13.33 -17.04
N ILE A 156 15.29 -12.56 -17.65
CA ILE A 156 15.42 -12.08 -19.02
C ILE A 156 16.68 -11.23 -19.18
N SER A 157 16.97 -10.36 -18.22
CA SER A 157 18.15 -9.50 -18.24
C SER A 157 19.45 -10.30 -18.17
N ARG A 158 19.51 -11.35 -17.33
CA ARG A 158 20.65 -12.26 -17.26
C ARG A 158 20.83 -13.07 -18.52
N VAL A 159 19.75 -13.61 -19.09
CA VAL A 159 19.80 -14.32 -20.38
C VAL A 159 20.31 -13.39 -21.47
N LYS A 160 19.80 -12.16 -21.57
CA LYS A 160 20.31 -11.13 -22.49
C LYS A 160 21.79 -10.85 -22.28
N SER A 161 22.23 -10.71 -21.03
CA SER A 161 23.64 -10.48 -20.71
C SER A 161 24.53 -11.64 -21.14
N GLU A 162 24.06 -12.89 -21.05
CA GLU A 162 24.82 -14.07 -21.43
C GLU A 162 24.96 -14.19 -22.95
N ILE A 163 23.85 -14.06 -23.69
CA ILE A 163 23.85 -14.21 -25.16
C ILE A 163 24.62 -13.09 -25.88
N THR A 164 24.77 -11.93 -25.23
CA THR A 164 25.50 -10.78 -25.79
C THR A 164 27.01 -10.84 -25.52
N LYS A 165 27.51 -11.81 -24.74
CA LYS A 165 28.94 -11.93 -24.50
C LYS A 165 29.69 -12.29 -25.80
N PRO A 166 30.84 -11.66 -26.10
CA PRO A 166 31.61 -11.96 -27.32
C PRO A 166 32.05 -13.42 -27.44
N ASN A 167 32.18 -14.12 -26.31
CA ASN A 167 32.59 -15.52 -26.24
C ASN A 167 31.41 -16.51 -26.29
N PHE A 168 30.15 -16.03 -26.32
CA PHE A 168 28.98 -16.90 -26.43
C PHE A 168 28.83 -17.42 -27.86
N SER A 169 28.54 -18.70 -28.00
CA SER A 169 28.23 -19.33 -29.28
C SER A 169 26.96 -20.16 -29.18
N TYR A 170 25.92 -19.77 -29.93
CA TYR A 170 24.68 -20.54 -30.03
C TYR A 170 24.86 -21.94 -30.63
N LYS A 171 26.02 -22.21 -31.24
CA LYS A 171 26.38 -23.53 -31.79
C LYS A 171 27.01 -24.45 -30.74
N ARG A 172 27.47 -23.91 -29.61
CA ARG A 172 28.20 -24.68 -28.59
C ARG A 172 27.23 -25.17 -27.53
N THR A 173 27.11 -26.49 -27.40
CA THR A 173 26.20 -27.14 -26.45
C THR A 173 26.45 -26.72 -25.00
N THR A 174 27.71 -26.44 -24.62
CA THR A 174 28.03 -25.95 -23.27
C THR A 174 27.43 -24.59 -22.97
N ASP A 175 27.44 -23.68 -23.96
CA ASP A 175 26.92 -22.32 -23.80
C ASP A 175 25.38 -22.36 -23.70
N LEU A 176 24.75 -23.25 -24.48
CA LEU A 176 23.31 -23.52 -24.38
C LEU A 176 22.93 -24.14 -23.03
N ASN A 177 23.71 -25.10 -22.53
CA ASN A 177 23.49 -25.71 -21.21
C ASN A 177 23.65 -24.69 -20.07
N ASN A 178 24.61 -23.77 -20.17
CA ASN A 178 24.76 -22.69 -19.19
C ASN A 178 23.52 -21.77 -19.17
N LEU A 179 22.99 -21.42 -20.34
CA LEU A 179 21.78 -20.60 -20.46
C LEU A 179 20.55 -21.31 -19.88
N ILE A 180 20.38 -22.60 -20.17
CA ILE A 180 19.33 -23.44 -19.56
C ILE A 180 19.51 -23.47 -18.03
N GLY A 181 20.74 -23.60 -17.54
CA GLY A 181 21.08 -23.59 -16.12
C GLY A 181 20.69 -22.28 -15.43
N ILE A 182 20.92 -21.13 -16.06
CA ILE A 182 20.49 -19.82 -15.54
C ILE A 182 18.97 -19.82 -15.32
N ILE A 183 18.19 -20.26 -16.32
CA ILE A 183 16.73 -20.28 -16.26
C ILE A 183 16.24 -21.27 -15.19
N GLN A 184 16.74 -22.51 -15.20
CA GLN A 184 16.34 -23.57 -14.26
C GLN A 184 16.70 -23.27 -12.82
N SER A 185 17.79 -22.53 -12.58
CA SER A 185 18.19 -22.15 -11.22
C SER A 185 17.16 -21.24 -10.54
N ARG A 186 16.36 -20.52 -11.34
CA ARG A 186 15.43 -19.48 -10.91
C ARG A 186 13.96 -19.89 -11.07
N LEU A 187 13.62 -20.59 -12.14
CA LEU A 187 12.26 -21.09 -12.39
C LEU A 187 12.11 -22.51 -11.82
N ARG A 188 11.80 -22.59 -10.52
CA ARG A 188 11.39 -23.85 -9.89
C ARG A 188 9.87 -23.93 -9.87
N TYR A 189 9.32 -24.93 -10.55
CA TYR A 189 7.89 -25.22 -10.53
C TYR A 189 7.56 -26.21 -9.42
N LYS A 190 6.53 -25.93 -8.63
CA LYS A 190 5.93 -26.89 -7.70
C LYS A 190 4.43 -26.69 -7.69
N ASN A 191 3.66 -27.75 -7.97
CA ASN A 191 2.19 -27.71 -8.03
C ASN A 191 1.64 -26.62 -8.97
N GLU A 192 2.24 -26.46 -10.16
CA GLU A 192 1.80 -25.47 -11.17
C GLU A 192 1.99 -23.98 -10.76
N GLU A 193 2.55 -23.71 -9.58
CA GLU A 193 2.93 -22.37 -9.13
C GLU A 193 4.44 -22.12 -9.21
N PHE A 194 4.81 -20.87 -9.52
CA PHE A 194 6.19 -20.41 -9.50
C PHE A 194 6.70 -20.32 -8.06
N GLN A 195 7.74 -21.10 -7.72
CA GLN A 195 8.40 -20.96 -6.43
C GLN A 195 9.41 -19.80 -6.48
N ILE A 196 8.93 -18.59 -6.20
CA ILE A 196 9.76 -17.40 -6.12
C ILE A 196 10.49 -17.39 -4.78
N ASN A 197 11.79 -17.09 -4.80
CA ASN A 197 12.52 -16.77 -3.58
C ASN A 197 12.10 -15.37 -3.12
N GLU A 198 11.13 -15.34 -2.20
CA GLU A 198 10.50 -14.09 -1.73
C GLU A 198 11.51 -13.06 -1.22
N LEU A 199 12.53 -13.48 -0.44
CA LEU A 199 13.56 -12.57 0.05
C LEU A 199 14.31 -11.87 -1.10
N GLU A 200 14.63 -12.64 -2.14
CA GLU A 200 15.29 -12.11 -3.32
C GLU A 200 14.37 -11.19 -4.12
N ALA A 201 13.08 -11.52 -4.23
CA ALA A 201 12.10 -10.67 -4.88
C ALA A 201 11.93 -9.33 -4.16
N VAL A 202 11.90 -9.32 -2.81
CA VAL A 202 11.94 -8.09 -2.01
C VAL A 202 13.16 -7.25 -2.38
N GLU A 203 14.35 -7.85 -2.39
CA GLU A 203 15.59 -7.13 -2.72
C GLU A 203 15.53 -6.51 -4.13
N LEU A 204 15.06 -7.27 -5.12
CA LEU A 204 14.94 -6.78 -6.49
C LEU A 204 13.90 -5.65 -6.63
N VAL A 205 12.76 -5.74 -5.93
CA VAL A 205 11.74 -4.66 -5.87
C VAL A 205 12.35 -3.38 -5.30
N LEU A 206 13.06 -3.49 -4.17
CA LEU A 206 13.68 -2.33 -3.53
C LEU A 206 14.70 -1.66 -4.46
N ARG A 207 15.57 -2.44 -5.11
CA ARG A 207 16.54 -1.92 -6.08
C ARG A 207 15.87 -1.27 -7.29
N ARG A 208 14.75 -1.83 -7.75
CA ARG A 208 14.05 -1.35 -8.94
C ARG A 208 13.34 -0.02 -8.68
N PHE A 209 12.68 0.11 -7.55
CA PHE A 209 11.78 1.23 -7.27
C PHE A 209 12.32 2.23 -6.24
N ILE A 210 13.48 2.00 -5.64
CA ILE A 210 14.10 2.93 -4.70
C ILE A 210 15.56 3.14 -5.07
N PRO A 211 15.87 3.66 -6.28
CA PRO A 211 17.24 3.77 -6.75
C PRO A 211 18.07 4.77 -5.93
N ASP A 212 17.45 5.83 -5.39
CA ASP A 212 18.13 6.82 -4.54
C ASP A 212 17.88 6.54 -3.05
N LEU A 213 18.86 5.90 -2.41
CA LEU A 213 18.80 5.61 -0.98
C LEU A 213 18.94 6.86 -0.09
N ASN A 214 19.45 7.98 -0.63
CA ASN A 214 19.52 9.23 0.12
C ASN A 214 18.13 9.84 0.28
N GLU A 215 17.30 9.77 -0.77
CA GLU A 215 15.91 10.23 -0.73
C GLU A 215 15.11 9.43 0.31
N LEU A 216 15.29 8.10 0.35
CA LEU A 216 14.71 7.24 1.38
C LEU A 216 15.14 7.67 2.79
N ASN A 217 16.43 7.93 2.99
CA ASN A 217 16.96 8.35 4.29
C ASN A 217 16.41 9.71 4.73
N GLN A 218 16.32 10.68 3.80
CA GLN A 218 15.73 11.99 4.07
C GLN A 218 14.24 11.88 4.43
N ALA A 219 13.49 11.02 3.75
CA ALA A 219 12.09 10.81 4.05
C ALA A 219 11.87 10.15 5.42
N LEU A 220 12.79 9.27 5.86
CA LEU A 220 12.79 8.75 7.24
C LEU A 220 13.00 9.87 8.27
N ASP A 221 13.96 10.76 8.02
CA ASP A 221 14.25 11.89 8.92
C ASP A 221 13.08 12.86 9.04
N GLN A 222 12.34 13.08 7.95
CA GLN A 222 11.13 13.90 7.95
C GLN A 222 9.99 13.32 8.78
N ILE A 223 9.86 11.98 8.83
CA ILE A 223 8.86 11.31 9.66
C ILE A 223 9.27 11.41 11.13
N ASN A 224 10.50 11.00 11.45
CA ASN A 224 11.09 11.11 12.77
C ASN A 224 12.62 11.00 12.66
N PRO A 225 13.38 12.01 13.11
CA PRO A 225 14.83 12.06 12.98
C PRO A 225 15.58 10.92 13.70
N ASN A 226 14.91 10.19 14.58
CA ASN A 226 15.51 9.05 15.30
C ASN A 226 15.35 7.71 14.56
N LEU A 227 14.57 7.64 13.47
CA LEU A 227 14.29 6.38 12.77
C LEU A 227 15.53 5.82 12.08
N ALA A 228 16.28 6.64 11.35
CA ALA A 228 17.50 6.21 10.68
C ALA A 228 18.50 5.60 11.66
N GLU A 229 18.70 6.26 12.81
CA GLU A 229 19.57 5.76 13.89
C GLU A 229 19.02 4.47 14.51
N TYR A 230 17.71 4.38 14.75
CA TYR A 230 17.06 3.17 15.24
C TYR A 230 17.35 1.97 14.32
N TYR A 231 17.14 2.09 13.01
CA TYR A 231 17.38 1.00 12.07
C TYR A 231 18.87 0.62 12.01
N ARG A 232 19.78 1.59 12.18
CA ARG A 232 21.22 1.35 12.17
C ARG A 232 21.68 0.48 13.34
N ILE A 233 21.14 0.70 14.54
CA ILE A 233 21.64 0.06 15.75
C ILE A 233 20.79 -1.13 16.22
N GLN A 234 19.51 -1.17 15.87
CA GLN A 234 18.53 -2.10 16.44
C GLN A 234 18.04 -3.13 15.40
N SER A 235 18.20 -4.41 15.72
CA SER A 235 17.48 -5.48 15.00
C SER A 235 16.04 -5.56 15.52
N VAL A 236 15.11 -6.00 14.67
CA VAL A 236 13.69 -6.15 15.08
C VAL A 236 13.58 -7.25 16.15
N PRO A 237 13.18 -6.95 17.40
CA PRO A 237 13.28 -7.91 18.50
C PRO A 237 12.51 -9.22 18.31
N PHE A 238 11.29 -9.15 17.76
CA PHE A 238 10.42 -10.33 17.60
C PHE A 238 10.67 -11.10 16.29
N SER A 239 11.50 -10.59 15.37
CA SER A 239 11.78 -11.22 14.07
C SER A 239 13.26 -11.45 13.78
N ASN A 240 14.16 -10.86 14.59
CA ASN A 240 15.58 -10.71 14.30
C ASN A 240 15.86 -10.07 12.92
N GLY A 241 14.96 -9.20 12.46
CA GLY A 241 15.16 -8.40 11.25
C GLY A 241 16.47 -7.60 11.32
N ASN A 242 17.22 -7.59 10.20
CA ASN A 242 18.56 -7.01 10.14
C ASN A 242 18.58 -5.52 10.49
N LYS A 243 19.72 -5.08 11.03
CA LYS A 243 20.07 -3.66 11.15
C LYS A 243 20.36 -3.10 9.76
N VAL A 244 20.01 -1.85 9.52
CA VAL A 244 20.18 -1.18 8.22
C VAL A 244 20.89 0.14 8.45
N ASN A 245 22.13 0.25 7.96
CA ASN A 245 22.88 1.50 7.99
C ASN A 245 22.70 2.25 6.67
N PHE A 246 21.71 3.16 6.61
CA PHE A 246 21.44 3.97 5.42
C PHE A 246 22.60 4.92 5.03
N SER A 247 23.60 5.09 5.90
CA SER A 247 24.82 5.86 5.63
C SER A 247 26.01 4.98 5.22
N SER A 248 25.81 3.69 4.94
CA SER A 248 26.88 2.82 4.43
C SER A 248 27.27 3.24 3.00
N ASN A 249 28.57 3.14 2.69
CA ASN A 249 29.08 3.36 1.33
C ASN A 249 28.74 2.20 0.38
N SER A 250 28.21 1.08 0.89
CA SER A 250 27.82 -0.08 0.09
C SER A 250 26.30 -0.15 -0.05
N GLU A 251 25.78 0.29 -1.19
CA GLU A 251 24.35 0.15 -1.51
C GLU A 251 23.90 -1.32 -1.45
N ASP A 252 24.74 -2.25 -1.92
CA ASP A 252 24.47 -3.68 -1.85
C ASP A 252 24.31 -4.21 -0.43
N GLU A 253 25.03 -3.64 0.54
CA GLU A 253 24.82 -3.96 1.95
C GLU A 253 23.46 -3.44 2.42
N ILE A 254 23.11 -2.20 2.05
CA ILE A 254 21.85 -1.56 2.44
C ILE A 254 20.67 -2.37 1.91
N TYR A 255 20.61 -2.65 0.61
CA TYR A 255 19.51 -3.41 0.01
C TYR A 255 19.36 -4.80 0.61
N ARG A 256 20.46 -5.55 0.77
CA ARG A 256 20.41 -6.90 1.37
C ARG A 256 19.90 -6.88 2.80
N ASN A 257 20.36 -5.93 3.60
CA ASN A 257 19.92 -5.80 4.99
C ASN A 257 18.47 -5.33 5.09
N LEU A 258 18.07 -4.35 4.28
CA LEU A 258 16.71 -3.85 4.22
C LEU A 258 15.72 -4.94 3.79
N ALA A 259 16.04 -5.68 2.72
CA ALA A 259 15.23 -6.79 2.25
C ALA A 259 15.06 -7.88 3.33
N LYS A 260 16.16 -8.26 4.00
CA LYS A 260 16.11 -9.22 5.12
C LYS A 260 15.27 -8.71 6.28
N ARG A 261 15.37 -7.43 6.63
CA ARG A 261 14.57 -6.84 7.71
C ARG A 261 13.08 -6.91 7.41
N VAL A 262 12.68 -6.52 6.20
CA VAL A 262 11.29 -6.54 5.73
C VAL A 262 10.76 -7.99 5.67
N TYR A 263 11.49 -8.89 5.01
CA TYR A 263 11.11 -10.29 4.83
C TYR A 263 10.96 -11.04 6.16
N LEU A 264 11.94 -10.92 7.07
CA LEU A 264 11.89 -11.61 8.36
C LEU A 264 10.74 -11.11 9.23
N THR A 265 10.48 -9.80 9.20
CA THR A 265 9.36 -9.17 9.91
C THR A 265 8.02 -9.68 9.38
N ARG A 266 7.81 -9.65 8.05
CA ARG A 266 6.61 -10.21 7.41
C ARG A 266 6.39 -11.67 7.79
N ASN A 267 7.44 -12.48 7.71
CA ASN A 267 7.34 -13.91 8.05
C ASN A 267 6.93 -14.17 9.49
N CYS A 268 7.43 -13.38 10.45
CA CYS A 268 7.06 -13.54 11.86
C CYS A 268 5.64 -13.06 12.16
N ILE A 269 5.11 -12.12 11.37
CA ILE A 269 3.71 -11.67 11.45
C ILE A 269 2.76 -12.75 10.89
N VAL A 270 3.10 -13.33 9.73
CA VAL A 270 2.24 -14.33 9.05
C VAL A 270 2.32 -15.71 9.68
N HIS A 271 3.49 -16.09 10.22
CA HIS A 271 3.71 -17.43 10.76
C HIS A 271 3.90 -17.41 12.27
N SER A 272 2.99 -18.09 12.97
CA SER A 272 3.04 -18.26 14.43
C SER A 272 3.18 -19.73 14.83
N LYS A 273 4.08 -20.46 14.19
CA LYS A 273 4.26 -21.90 14.47
C LYS A 273 4.83 -22.08 15.88
N GLU A 274 4.33 -23.08 16.62
CA GLU A 274 4.81 -23.38 17.98
C GLU A 274 6.32 -23.68 18.01
N SER A 275 6.84 -24.33 16.97
CA SER A 275 8.26 -24.68 16.84
C SER A 275 9.19 -23.49 16.56
N GLN A 276 8.65 -22.30 16.25
CA GLN A 276 9.46 -21.11 15.97
C GLN A 276 9.81 -20.40 17.28
N LYS A 277 11.11 -20.23 17.52
CA LYS A 277 11.63 -19.45 18.67
C LYS A 277 11.31 -17.96 18.58
N VAL A 278 11.05 -17.47 17.37
CA VAL A 278 10.92 -16.06 17.02
C VAL A 278 9.59 -15.92 16.28
N LYS A 279 8.66 -15.17 16.86
CA LYS A 279 7.29 -14.98 16.34
C LYS A 279 6.73 -13.66 16.85
N PHE A 280 5.89 -13.04 16.04
CA PHE A 280 5.13 -11.88 16.46
C PHE A 280 4.01 -12.31 17.41
N THR A 281 3.86 -11.59 18.52
CA THR A 281 2.77 -11.73 19.47
C THR A 281 2.02 -10.40 19.55
N PRO A 282 0.75 -10.35 19.08
CA PRO A 282 -0.06 -9.13 19.15
C PRO A 282 -0.11 -8.54 20.56
N PHE A 283 -0.17 -7.21 20.67
CA PHE A 283 -0.16 -6.40 21.90
C PHE A 283 1.17 -6.38 22.65
N LYS A 284 1.95 -7.45 22.58
CA LYS A 284 3.26 -7.53 23.24
C LYS A 284 4.34 -6.85 22.39
N ASP A 285 4.36 -7.16 21.10
CA ASP A 285 5.43 -6.75 20.19
C ASP A 285 5.04 -5.51 19.36
N ASP A 286 3.89 -4.91 19.66
CA ASP A 286 3.30 -3.78 18.91
C ASP A 286 4.22 -2.56 18.81
N LYS A 287 4.92 -2.26 19.91
CA LYS A 287 5.86 -1.15 19.97
C LYS A 287 7.02 -1.33 18.98
N ASP A 288 7.51 -2.56 18.85
CA ASP A 288 8.60 -2.88 17.94
C ASP A 288 8.11 -2.88 16.48
N LEU A 289 6.88 -3.35 16.24
CA LEU A 289 6.27 -3.35 14.92
C LEU A 289 5.95 -1.94 14.40
N LEU A 290 5.66 -0.98 15.29
CA LEU A 290 5.33 0.40 14.89
C LEU A 290 6.43 1.06 14.04
N ASN A 291 7.69 0.88 14.41
CA ASN A 291 8.82 1.40 13.62
C ASN A 291 8.91 0.71 12.25
N GLU A 292 8.58 -0.57 12.18
CA GLU A 292 8.58 -1.31 10.92
C GLU A 292 7.41 -0.88 10.01
N ILE A 293 6.30 -0.41 10.57
CA ILE A 293 5.18 0.14 9.79
C ILE A 293 5.59 1.44 9.10
N TYR A 294 6.29 2.35 9.78
CA TYR A 294 6.78 3.57 9.15
C TYR A 294 7.69 3.27 7.96
N LEU A 295 8.61 2.33 8.14
CA LEU A 295 9.48 1.85 7.06
C LEU A 295 8.64 1.25 5.92
N MET A 296 7.80 0.27 6.22
CA MET A 296 7.04 -0.48 5.22
C MET A 296 6.10 0.44 4.42
N ARG A 297 5.45 1.39 5.10
CA ARG A 297 4.63 2.41 4.46
C ARG A 297 5.44 3.26 3.50
N LEU A 298 6.61 3.73 3.93
CA LEU A 298 7.47 4.58 3.10
C LEU A 298 7.94 3.82 1.86
N LEU A 299 8.39 2.57 2.02
CA LEU A 299 8.77 1.71 0.88
C LEU A 299 7.60 1.52 -0.10
N ALA A 300 6.38 1.31 0.39
CA ALA A 300 5.19 1.22 -0.46
C ALA A 300 4.91 2.52 -1.24
N GLU A 301 5.09 3.69 -0.60
CA GLU A 301 4.95 5.00 -1.26
C GLU A 301 5.97 5.16 -2.39
N PHE A 302 7.25 4.83 -2.15
CA PHE A 302 8.29 4.87 -3.20
C PHE A 302 7.94 3.95 -4.37
N VAL A 303 7.47 2.73 -4.09
CA VAL A 303 7.05 1.78 -5.14
C VAL A 303 5.90 2.35 -5.99
N ILE A 304 4.85 2.87 -5.35
CA ILE A 304 3.69 3.44 -6.06
C ILE A 304 4.11 4.67 -6.88
N LEU A 305 4.95 5.55 -6.34
CA LEU A 305 5.42 6.74 -7.02
C LEU A 305 6.29 6.38 -8.23
N ASN A 306 7.21 5.42 -8.09
CA ASN A 306 8.11 5.04 -9.17
C ASN A 306 7.49 4.09 -10.22
N ASP A 307 6.34 3.48 -9.94
CA ASP A 307 5.53 2.76 -10.95
C ASP A 307 4.56 3.70 -11.73
N SER A 308 4.27 4.87 -11.19
CA SER A 308 3.25 5.77 -11.73
C SER A 308 3.63 6.44 -13.06
N LYS A 309 2.63 6.89 -13.81
CA LYS A 309 2.78 7.58 -15.10
C LYS A 309 2.28 9.02 -15.01
N GLU A 310 2.92 9.96 -15.70
CA GLU A 310 2.43 11.34 -15.81
C GLU A 310 1.13 11.39 -16.62
N LEU A 311 0.23 12.31 -16.24
CA LEU A 311 -1.09 12.51 -16.87
C LEU A 311 -1.02 13.14 -18.26
#